data_AF-A0LNB9-F1
#
_entry.id   AF-A0LNB9-F1
#
_cell.length_a   1.000
_cell.length_b   1.000
_cell.length_c   1.000
_cell.angle_alpha   90.00
_cell.angle_beta   90.00
_cell.angle_gamma   90.00
#
_symmetry.space_group_name_H-M   'P 1'
#
loop_
_entity.id
_entity.type
_entity.pdbx_description
1 polymer ?
#
loop_
_entity_poly.entity_id
_entity_poly.type
_entity_poly.pdbx_seq_one_letter_code
_entity_poly.pdbx_strand_id
1 'polypeptide(L)'
;MDGMKAGNDIRTHTYTDSEREEEEKRLRRLQRIVGLCLSLIAQSSISMEEAERLAAGARSHALRLFPGKEATFEMIYAPRFRRLIAEKFGLH
;
A
#
# COMPACT_ATOMS: atom_id res chain seq x y z
N MET A 1 -35.00 -32.32 11.28
CA MET A 1 -35.55 -31.68 12.49
C MET A 1 -34.44 -31.75 13.52
N ASP A 2 -33.67 -30.72 13.87
CA ASP A 2 -33.69 -29.29 13.58
C ASP A 2 -32.26 -28.81 13.80
N GLY A 3 -31.66 -28.10 12.86
CA GLY A 3 -31.37 -26.70 13.16
C GLY A 3 -29.91 -26.37 12.86
N MET A 4 -29.63 -26.19 11.57
CA MET A 4 -28.46 -25.51 11.06
C MET A 4 -28.42 -24.09 11.65
N LYS A 5 -27.60 -23.84 12.68
CA LYS A 5 -27.32 -22.47 13.12
C LYS A 5 -26.03 -21.99 12.48
N ALA A 6 -26.19 -21.44 11.29
CA ALA A 6 -25.20 -20.59 10.64
C ALA A 6 -24.90 -19.36 11.51
N GLY A 7 -23.65 -18.89 11.42
CA GLY A 7 -23.28 -17.53 11.79
C GLY A 7 -22.28 -17.45 12.95
N ASN A 8 -20.99 -17.51 12.63
CA ASN A 8 -20.11 -16.34 12.69
C ASN A 8 -18.66 -16.81 12.48
N ASP A 9 -18.29 -17.08 11.23
CA ASP A 9 -16.90 -17.33 10.83
C ASP A 9 -16.11 -16.02 10.87
N ILE A 10 -15.82 -15.51 12.07
CA ILE A 10 -14.62 -14.69 12.24
C ILE A 10 -13.48 -15.68 12.04
N ARG A 11 -13.00 -15.76 10.80
CA ARG A 11 -11.81 -16.53 10.43
C ARG A 11 -10.62 -15.94 11.21
N THR A 12 -10.38 -16.40 12.43
CA THR A 12 -9.07 -16.36 13.06
C THR A 12 -8.17 -17.26 12.24
N HIS A 13 -7.67 -16.73 11.13
CA HIS A 13 -6.58 -17.35 10.41
C HIS A 13 -5.35 -17.21 11.33
N THR A 14 -5.07 -18.28 12.08
CA THR A 14 -3.88 -18.38 12.90
C THR A 14 -2.69 -18.57 11.97
N TYR A 15 -2.13 -17.45 11.49
CA TYR A 15 -0.86 -17.45 10.77
C TYR A 15 0.21 -18.09 11.65
N THR A 16 0.99 -19.00 11.07
CA THR A 16 2.22 -19.51 11.70
C THR A 16 3.20 -18.36 11.93
N ASP A 17 4.11 -18.49 12.90
CA ASP A 17 5.12 -17.45 13.16
C ASP A 17 5.95 -17.12 11.91
N SER A 18 6.23 -18.12 11.06
CA SER A 18 6.91 -17.93 9.78
C SER A 18 6.11 -17.10 8.79
N GLU A 19 4.80 -17.33 8.66
CA GLU A 19 3.92 -16.52 7.80
C GLU A 19 3.81 -15.08 8.30
N ARG A 20 3.73 -14.88 9.62
CA ARG A 20 3.73 -13.54 10.24
C ARG A 20 5.03 -12.79 9.94
N GLU A 21 6.18 -13.45 10.11
CA GLU A 21 7.47 -12.85 9.78
C GLU A 21 7.60 -12.48 8.30
N GLU A 22 7.09 -13.32 7.39
CA GLU A 22 7.10 -13.02 5.97
C GLU A 22 6.22 -11.81 5.64
N GLU A 23 5.01 -11.74 6.19
CA GLU A 23 4.13 -10.59 6.02
C GLU A 23 4.77 -9.31 6.54
N GLU A 24 5.40 -9.36 7.71
CA GLU A 24 6.15 -8.23 8.26
C GLU A 24 7.33 -7.81 7.37
N LYS A 25 8.09 -8.78 6.82
CA LYS A 25 9.18 -8.51 5.88
C LYS A 25 8.65 -7.82 4.62
N ARG A 26 7.50 -8.24 4.09
CA ARG A 26 6.84 -7.60 2.94
C ARG A 26 6.36 -6.18 3.29
N LEU A 27 5.80 -5.97 4.48
CA LEU A 27 5.35 -4.65 4.95
C LEU A 27 6.52 -3.68 5.09
N ARG A 28 7.60 -4.09 5.77
CA ARG A 28 8.83 -3.29 5.91
C ARG A 28 9.46 -2.96 4.56
N ARG A 29 9.43 -3.90 3.60
CA ARG A 29 9.92 -3.65 2.24
C ARG A 29 9.07 -2.60 1.53
N LEU A 30 7.75 -2.70 1.62
CA LEU A 30 6.85 -1.75 1.00
C LEU A 30 7.01 -0.35 1.60
N GLN A 31 7.03 -0.23 2.92
CA GLN A 31 7.23 1.06 3.61
C GLN A 31 8.52 1.75 3.17
N ARG A 32 9.61 0.99 2.98
CA ARG A 32 10.87 1.53 2.45
C ARG A 32 10.73 2.04 1.01
N ILE A 33 10.10 1.28 0.11
CA ILE A 33 9.87 1.69 -1.29
C ILE A 33 9.03 2.96 -1.33
N VAL A 34 7.91 2.99 -0.61
CA VAL A 34 7.03 4.15 -0.55
C VAL A 34 7.77 5.37 0.00
N GLY A 35 8.49 5.20 1.11
CA GLY A 35 9.27 6.28 1.70
C GLY A 35 10.32 6.83 0.73
N LEU A 36 11.01 5.95 -0.01
CA LEU A 36 11.95 6.36 -1.06
C LEU A 36 11.26 7.15 -2.18
N CYS A 37 10.13 6.66 -2.70
CA CYS A 37 9.39 7.35 -3.76
C CYS A 37 8.90 8.73 -3.30
N LEU A 38 8.39 8.84 -2.06
CA LEU A 38 7.99 10.13 -1.49
C LEU A 38 9.18 11.08 -1.36
N SER A 39 10.32 10.61 -0.85
CA SER A 39 11.54 11.42 -0.75
C SER A 39 12.05 11.89 -2.11
N LEU A 40 12.04 11.01 -3.12
CA LEU A 40 12.41 11.37 -4.49
C LEU A 40 11.47 12.44 -5.04
N ILE A 41 10.16 12.24 -4.92
CA ILE A 41 9.17 13.23 -5.37
C ILE A 41 9.38 14.55 -4.63
N ALA A 42 9.66 14.56 -3.34
CA ALA A 42 9.87 15.80 -2.60
C ALA A 42 11.15 16.54 -3.03
N GLN A 43 12.28 15.84 -3.13
CA GLN A 43 13.61 16.45 -3.19
C GLN A 43 14.15 16.67 -4.61
N SER A 44 13.71 15.87 -5.60
CA SER A 44 14.30 15.91 -6.94
C SER A 44 13.59 16.89 -7.88
N SER A 45 14.31 17.44 -8.86
CA SER A 45 13.74 18.24 -9.95
C SER A 45 13.15 17.31 -11.03
N ILE A 46 11.97 16.77 -10.76
CA ILE A 46 11.23 15.90 -11.68
C ILE A 46 9.95 16.58 -12.15
N SER A 47 9.51 16.22 -13.34
CA SER A 47 8.22 16.62 -13.90
C SER A 47 7.04 15.98 -13.15
N MET A 48 5.85 16.56 -13.33
CA MET A 48 4.62 16.00 -12.75
C MET A 48 4.36 14.57 -13.24
N GLU A 49 4.57 14.32 -14.53
CA GLU A 49 4.40 12.99 -15.13
C GLU A 49 5.36 11.96 -14.51
N GLU A 50 6.61 12.33 -14.23
CA GLU A 50 7.56 11.46 -13.53
C GLU A 50 7.14 11.17 -12.09
N ALA A 51 6.61 12.17 -11.38
CA ALA A 51 6.11 11.98 -10.03
C ALA A 51 4.90 11.02 -10.01
N GLU A 52 3.99 11.15 -10.97
CA GLU A 52 2.86 10.23 -11.16
C GLU A 52 3.34 8.81 -11.51
N ARG A 53 4.33 8.68 -12.38
CA ARG A 53 4.95 7.38 -12.70
C ARG A 53 5.58 6.72 -11.46
N LEU A 54 6.26 7.48 -10.61
CA LEU A 54 6.80 6.97 -9.35
C LEU A 54 5.70 6.48 -8.41
N ALA A 55 4.60 7.23 -8.28
CA ALA A 55 3.44 6.82 -7.48
C ALA A 55 2.79 5.55 -8.03
N ALA A 56 2.60 5.46 -9.36
CA ALA A 56 2.05 4.29 -10.03
C ALA A 56 2.96 3.05 -9.87
N GLY A 57 4.28 3.23 -9.95
CA GLY A 57 5.27 2.18 -9.71
C GLY A 57 5.20 1.65 -8.28
N ALA A 58 5.14 2.54 -7.29
CA ALA A 58 4.98 2.16 -5.88
C ALA A 58 3.69 1.37 -5.64
N ARG A 59 2.57 1.79 -6.26
CA ARG A 59 1.30 1.05 -6.22
C ARG A 59 1.44 -0.35 -6.81
N SER A 60 1.99 -0.46 -8.02
CA SER A 60 2.18 -1.77 -8.69
C SER A 60 3.04 -2.73 -7.85
N HIS A 61 4.11 -2.21 -7.22
CA HIS A 61 4.92 -3.00 -6.29
C HIS A 61 4.15 -3.46 -5.05
N ALA A 62 3.30 -2.59 -4.47
CA ALA A 62 2.47 -2.94 -3.33
C ALA A 62 1.50 -4.09 -3.65
N LEU A 63 0.81 -4.00 -4.79
CA LEU A 63 -0.16 -5.01 -5.24
C LEU A 63 0.50 -6.36 -5.50
N ARG A 64 1.75 -6.36 -5.99
CA ARG A 64 2.52 -7.60 -6.18
C ARG A 64 2.93 -8.25 -4.86
N LEU A 65 3.23 -7.47 -3.83
CA LEU A 65 3.59 -7.98 -2.50
C LEU A 65 2.37 -8.49 -1.72
N PHE A 66 1.19 -7.95 -2.01
CA PHE A 66 -0.04 -8.19 -1.28
C PHE A 66 -1.25 -8.27 -2.23
N PRO A 67 -1.38 -9.36 -3.00
CA PRO A 67 -2.51 -9.55 -3.88
C PRO A 67 -3.83 -9.56 -3.09
N GLY A 68 -4.85 -8.86 -3.58
CA GLY A 68 -6.18 -8.81 -2.94
C GLY A 68 -6.31 -7.80 -1.79
N LYS A 69 -5.29 -6.96 -1.54
CA LYS A 69 -5.31 -5.90 -0.52
C LYS A 69 -5.27 -4.49 -1.13
N GLU A 70 -5.69 -4.35 -2.40
CA GLU A 70 -5.66 -3.13 -3.20
C GLU A 70 -6.30 -1.94 -2.48
N ALA A 71 -7.52 -2.13 -1.97
CA ALA A 71 -8.30 -1.07 -1.33
C ALA A 71 -7.59 -0.48 -0.10
N THR A 72 -6.89 -1.32 0.68
CA THR A 72 -6.13 -0.88 1.86
C THR A 72 -4.93 -0.03 1.44
N PHE A 73 -4.24 -0.38 0.36
CA PHE A 73 -3.14 0.44 -0.17
C PHE A 73 -3.62 1.79 -0.68
N GLU A 74 -4.74 1.79 -1.41
CA GLU A 74 -5.34 3.01 -1.91
C GLU A 74 -5.78 3.93 -0.78
N MET A 75 -6.29 3.39 0.33
CA MET A 75 -6.70 4.21 1.48
C MET A 75 -5.51 4.85 2.22
N ILE A 76 -4.35 4.17 2.27
CA ILE A 76 -3.21 4.59 3.11
C ILE A 76 -2.17 5.40 2.32
N TYR A 77 -1.84 4.97 1.09
CA TYR A 77 -0.69 5.49 0.36
C TYR A 77 -1.07 6.43 -0.78
N ALA A 78 -2.18 6.18 -1.48
CA ALA A 78 -2.59 7.06 -2.57
C ALA A 78 -2.84 8.52 -2.12
N PRO A 79 -3.48 8.80 -0.95
CA PRO A 79 -3.65 10.16 -0.46
C PRO A 79 -2.32 10.87 -0.19
N ARG A 80 -1.29 10.12 0.25
CA ARG A 80 0.04 10.69 0.54
C ARG A 80 0.74 11.13 -0.73
N PHE A 81 0.75 10.28 -1.77
CA PHE A 81 1.31 10.65 -3.06
C PHE A 81 0.55 11.81 -3.69
N ARG A 82 -0.79 11.74 -3.71
CA ARG A 82 -1.63 12.80 -4.29
C ARG A 82 -1.37 14.15 -3.61
N ARG A 83 -1.34 14.18 -2.27
CA ARG A 83 -1.04 15.39 -1.51
C ARG A 83 0.34 15.94 -1.83
N LEU A 84 1.37 15.09 -1.81
CA LEU A 84 2.74 15.53 -2.09
C LEU A 84 2.90 16.09 -3.52
N ILE A 85 2.30 15.43 -4.51
CA ILE A 85 2.33 15.89 -5.91
C ILE A 85 1.58 17.22 -6.02
N ALA A 86 0.38 17.32 -5.43
CA ALA A 86 -0.40 18.55 -5.45
C ALA A 86 0.34 19.73 -4.79
N GLU A 87 0.96 19.50 -3.63
CA GLU A 87 1.79 20.50 -2.94
C GLU A 87 3.00 20.92 -3.78
N LYS A 88 3.70 19.96 -4.39
CA LYS A 88 4.90 20.23 -5.20
C LYS A 88 4.61 21.02 -6.47
N PHE A 89 3.50 20.73 -7.14
CA PHE A 89 3.17 21.33 -8.45
C PHE A 89 2.09 22.43 -8.36
N GLY A 90 1.72 22.87 -7.16
CA GLY A 90 0.78 23.99 -6.97
C GLY A 90 -0.66 23.67 -7.39
N LEU A 91 -1.07 22.40 -7.30
CA LEU A 91 -2.43 21.96 -7.62
C LEU A 91 -3.29 22.11 -6.36
N HIS A 92 -3.80 23.32 -6.10
CA HIS A 92 -4.66 23.63 -4.95
C HIS A 92 -6.07 23.98 -5.42
#